data_AF-A0A9P6ZCD4-F1
#
_entry.id   AF-A0A9P6ZCD4-F1
#
_cell.length_a   1.000
_cell.length_b   1.000
_cell.length_c   1.000
_cell.angle_alpha   90.00
_cell.angle_beta   90.00
_cell.angle_gamma   90.00
#
_symmetry.space_group_name_H-M   'P 1'
#
loop_
_entity.id
_entity.type
_entity.pdbx_description
1 polymer ?
#
loop_
_entity_poly.entity_id
_entity_poly.type
_entity_poly.pdbx_seq_one_letter_code
_entity_poly.pdbx_strand_id
1 'polypeptide(L)'
;MREQYMRNGEGFILVYSITSRLSFEEVNTFYQQIRRVKDRDFFPMILVGNKCDLEGDRRVSSQEGKDLAKSFGCLFIETSAKQRIRVDDVFYDVVREIRRMNKEQEGKSKDAFDLTESNGGDCCGCILM
;
A
#
# COMPACT_ATOMS: atom_id res chain seq x y z
N MET A 1 21.03 -5.61 4.09
CA MET A 1 20.36 -5.88 2.78
C MET A 1 18.84 -5.71 2.83
N ARG A 2 18.09 -6.33 3.74
CA ARG A 2 16.61 -6.20 3.80
C ARG A 2 16.10 -4.76 4.01
N GLU A 3 16.74 -4.00 4.89
CA GLU A 3 16.36 -2.61 5.18
C GLU A 3 16.46 -1.68 3.95
N GLN A 4 17.43 -1.90 3.06
CA GLN A 4 17.60 -1.10 1.85
C GLN A 4 16.42 -1.30 0.88
N TYR A 5 15.94 -2.54 0.75
CA TYR A 5 14.74 -2.84 -0.05
C TYR A 5 13.48 -2.23 0.57
N MET A 6 13.37 -2.23 1.91
CA MET A 6 12.27 -1.56 2.60
C MET A 6 12.32 -0.03 2.43
N ARG A 7 13.53 0.56 2.40
CA ARG A 7 13.71 2.00 2.19
C ARG A 7 13.35 2.41 0.76
N ASN A 8 13.84 1.67 -0.23
CA ASN A 8 13.73 2.08 -1.64
C ASN A 8 12.48 1.53 -2.36
N GLY A 9 11.83 0.48 -1.84
CA GLY A 9 10.67 -0.14 -2.51
C GLY A 9 9.45 0.77 -2.54
N GLU A 10 8.84 0.99 -3.71
CA GLU A 10 7.66 1.86 -3.84
C GLU A 10 6.34 1.16 -3.47
N GLY A 11 6.31 -0.17 -3.48
CA GLY A 11 5.17 -0.96 -3.02
C GLY A 11 5.57 -2.35 -2.54
N PHE A 12 4.71 -2.96 -1.73
CA PHE A 12 5.00 -4.20 -1.03
C PHE A 12 3.90 -5.23 -1.21
N ILE A 13 4.30 -6.48 -1.39
CA ILE A 13 3.40 -7.63 -1.34
C ILE A 13 3.81 -8.45 -0.10
N LEU A 14 2.94 -8.49 0.90
CA LEU A 14 3.12 -9.34 2.08
C LEU A 14 2.48 -10.68 1.82
N VAL A 15 3.25 -11.75 1.84
CA VAL A 15 2.75 -13.09 1.53
C VAL A 15 2.84 -13.99 2.74
N TYR A 16 1.75 -14.66 3.10
CA TYR A 16 1.73 -15.81 4.00
C TYR A 16 1.18 -17.04 3.31
N SER A 17 1.32 -18.21 3.93
CA SER A 17 0.74 -19.47 3.45
C SER A 17 -0.54 -19.77 4.23
N ILE A 18 -1.67 -20.02 3.56
CA ILE A 18 -2.93 -20.34 4.26
C ILE A 18 -2.82 -21.61 5.13
N THR A 19 -1.84 -22.47 4.83
CA THR A 19 -1.54 -23.71 5.56
C THR A 19 -0.59 -23.53 6.74
N SER A 20 -0.05 -22.32 6.99
CA SER A 20 0.90 -22.07 8.08
C SER A 20 0.51 -20.84 8.89
N ARG A 21 -0.02 -21.07 10.11
CA ARG A 21 -0.36 -20.02 11.08
C ARG A 21 0.87 -19.17 11.44
N LEU A 22 2.04 -19.79 11.60
CA LEU A 22 3.28 -19.09 11.90
C LEU A 22 3.59 -18.03 10.84
N SER A 23 3.45 -18.38 9.56
CA SER A 23 3.70 -17.41 8.47
C SER A 23 2.73 -16.24 8.48
N PHE A 24 1.50 -16.45 8.96
CA PHE A 24 0.50 -15.40 9.10
C PHE A 24 0.82 -14.45 10.26
N GLU A 25 1.36 -14.96 11.36
CA GLU A 25 1.82 -14.14 12.48
C GLU A 25 3.05 -13.30 12.12
N GLU A 26 3.98 -13.87 11.35
CA GLU A 26 5.20 -13.17 10.88
C GLU A 26 4.89 -11.96 9.98
N VAL A 27 3.79 -12.00 9.22
CA VAL A 27 3.35 -10.86 8.38
C VAL A 27 3.21 -9.58 9.19
N ASN A 28 2.67 -9.64 10.41
CA ASN A 28 2.53 -8.45 11.24
C ASN A 28 3.91 -7.86 11.61
N THR A 29 4.90 -8.71 11.89
CA THR A 29 6.27 -8.27 12.15
C THR A 29 6.86 -7.55 10.94
N PHE A 30 6.68 -8.09 9.73
CA PHE A 30 7.13 -7.43 8.50
C PHE A 30 6.42 -6.11 8.25
N TYR A 31 5.10 -6.05 8.48
CA TYR A 31 4.33 -4.81 8.37
C TYR A 31 4.89 -3.71 9.29
N GLN A 32 5.15 -4.02 10.56
CA GLN A 32 5.71 -3.06 11.51
C GLN A 32 7.12 -2.59 11.11
N GLN A 33 7.95 -3.49 10.58
CA GLN A 33 9.28 -3.13 10.07
C GLN A 33 9.19 -2.16 8.88
N ILE A 34 8.32 -2.45 7.90
CA ILE A 34 8.12 -1.58 6.75
C ILE A 34 7.60 -0.22 7.18
N ARG A 35 6.60 -0.17 8.06
CA ARG A 35 6.03 1.07 8.60
C ARG A 35 7.10 1.95 9.25
N ARG A 36 7.97 1.35 10.09
CA ARG A 36 9.08 2.06 10.74
C ARG A 36 10.09 2.64 9.76
N VAL A 37 10.39 1.92 8.67
CA VAL A 37 11.37 2.36 7.67
C VAL A 37 10.79 3.41 6.72
N LYS A 38 9.49 3.33 6.39
CA LYS A 38 8.84 4.24 5.46
C LYS A 38 8.46 5.58 6.07
N ASP A 39 8.26 5.64 7.38
CA ASP A 39 7.88 6.86 8.10
C ASP A 39 6.66 7.54 7.48
N ARG A 40 5.66 6.75 7.08
CA ARG A 40 4.40 7.17 6.47
C ARG A 40 3.25 6.34 7.02
N ASP A 41 2.09 6.98 7.15
CA ASP A 41 0.86 6.32 7.62
C ASP A 41 0.26 5.38 6.58
N PHE A 42 0.43 5.71 5.29
CA PHE A 42 -0.07 4.91 4.18
C PHE A 42 1.04 4.70 3.14
N PHE A 43 1.15 3.46 2.65
CA PHE A 43 2.06 3.09 1.58
C PHE A 43 1.46 1.92 0.77
N PRO A 44 1.79 1.79 -0.53
CA PRO A 44 1.15 0.81 -1.40
C PRO A 44 1.50 -0.61 -0.94
N MET A 45 0.49 -1.36 -0.51
CA MET A 45 0.67 -2.68 0.05
C MET A 45 -0.51 -3.59 -0.29
N ILE A 46 -0.22 -4.88 -0.48
CA ILE A 46 -1.24 -5.93 -0.60
C ILE A 46 -0.85 -7.10 0.31
N LEU A 47 -1.81 -7.59 1.08
CA LEU A 47 -1.69 -8.84 1.84
C LEU A 47 -2.16 -10.01 0.98
N VAL A 48 -1.35 -11.07 0.92
CA VAL A 48 -1.57 -12.23 0.07
C VAL A 48 -1.57 -13.52 0.88
N GLY A 49 -2.70 -14.23 0.86
CA GLY A 49 -2.81 -15.60 1.35
C GLY A 49 -2.47 -16.60 0.24
N ASN A 50 -1.23 -17.06 0.18
CA ASN A 50 -0.77 -18.00 -0.85
C ASN A 50 -1.13 -19.45 -0.51
N LYS A 51 -1.07 -20.32 -1.53
CA LYS A 51 -1.40 -21.74 -1.51
C LYS A 51 -2.90 -22.01 -1.28
N CYS A 52 -3.77 -21.17 -1.83
CA CYS A 52 -5.22 -21.37 -1.74
C CYS A 52 -5.72 -22.67 -2.39
N ASP A 53 -4.89 -23.34 -3.18
CA ASP A 53 -5.15 -24.69 -3.70
C ASP A 53 -5.15 -25.78 -2.62
N LEU A 54 -4.58 -25.51 -1.44
CA LEU A 54 -4.49 -26.45 -0.32
C LEU A 54 -5.57 -26.19 0.74
N GLU A 55 -6.82 -26.09 0.31
CA GLU A 55 -7.96 -25.78 1.18
C GLU A 55 -8.14 -26.82 2.32
N GLY A 56 -7.86 -28.10 2.03
CA GLY A 56 -7.94 -29.17 3.03
C GLY A 56 -6.93 -29.04 4.18
N ASP A 57 -5.82 -28.32 3.96
CA ASP A 57 -4.78 -28.09 4.96
C ASP A 57 -4.85 -26.67 5.55
N ARG A 58 -5.94 -25.94 5.31
CA ARG A 58 -6.08 -24.55 5.75
C ARG A 58 -5.97 -24.43 7.27
N ARG A 59 -5.05 -23.56 7.70
CA ARG A 59 -4.82 -23.18 9.11
C ARG A 59 -5.21 -21.74 9.41
N VAL A 60 -5.41 -20.93 8.38
CA VAL A 60 -5.80 -19.52 8.47
C VAL A 60 -7.04 -19.31 7.59
N SER A 61 -8.13 -18.88 8.21
CA SER A 61 -9.37 -18.60 7.50
C SER A 61 -9.22 -17.37 6.60
N SER A 62 -9.99 -17.31 5.52
CA SER A 62 -10.02 -16.11 4.67
C SER A 62 -10.55 -14.89 5.41
N GLN A 63 -11.37 -15.09 6.46
CA GLN A 63 -11.87 -13.98 7.29
C GLN A 63 -10.73 -13.36 8.10
N GLU A 64 -9.88 -14.16 8.75
CA GLU A 64 -8.70 -13.66 9.46
C GLU A 64 -7.76 -12.88 8.54
N GLY A 65 -7.57 -13.34 7.29
CA GLY A 65 -6.81 -12.62 6.27
C GLY A 65 -7.42 -11.25 5.94
N LYS A 66 -8.74 -11.19 5.76
CA LYS A 66 -9.47 -9.94 5.50
C LYS A 66 -9.39 -8.97 6.69
N ASP A 67 -9.54 -9.47 7.90
CA ASP A 67 -9.50 -8.65 9.11
C ASP A 67 -8.09 -8.07 9.33
N LEU A 68 -7.05 -8.87 9.09
CA LEU A 68 -5.67 -8.41 9.16
C LEU A 68 -5.39 -7.33 8.10
N ALA A 69 -5.77 -7.56 6.85
CA ALA A 69 -5.61 -6.56 5.79
C ALA A 69 -6.35 -5.25 6.09
N LYS A 70 -7.56 -5.34 6.66
CA LYS A 70 -8.31 -4.17 7.11
C LYS A 70 -7.57 -3.39 8.20
N SER A 71 -6.92 -4.08 9.14
CA SER A 71 -6.10 -3.43 10.17
C SER A 71 -4.84 -2.75 9.64
N PHE A 72 -4.29 -3.25 8.52
CA PHE A 72 -3.20 -2.62 7.79
C PHE A 72 -3.66 -1.53 6.82
N GLY A 73 -4.96 -1.43 6.55
CA GLY A 73 -5.51 -0.53 5.55
C GLY A 73 -5.14 -0.93 4.11
N CYS A 74 -4.96 -2.21 3.83
CA CYS A 74 -4.50 -2.71 2.53
C CYS A 74 -5.46 -3.74 1.90
N LEU A 75 -5.21 -4.10 0.63
CA LEU A 75 -6.01 -5.10 -0.08
C LEU A 75 -5.63 -6.53 0.37
N PHE A 76 -6.61 -7.45 0.32
CA PHE A 76 -6.39 -8.88 0.58
C PHE A 76 -6.74 -9.72 -0.64
N ILE A 77 -5.82 -10.60 -1.05
CA ILE A 77 -6.01 -11.53 -2.18
C ILE A 77 -5.46 -12.91 -1.78
N GLU A 78 -6.21 -13.98 -2.06
CA GLU A 78 -5.67 -15.35 -1.93
C GLU A 78 -5.18 -15.86 -3.29
N THR A 79 -3.97 -16.40 -3.33
CA THR A 79 -3.34 -16.85 -4.57
C THR A 79 -2.89 -18.30 -4.48
N SER A 80 -2.73 -18.92 -5.65
CA SER A 80 -1.96 -20.15 -5.77
C SER A 80 -0.89 -19.95 -6.82
N ALA A 81 0.37 -19.83 -6.39
CA ALA A 81 1.48 -19.81 -7.32
C ALA A 81 1.57 -21.12 -8.14
N LYS A 82 1.19 -22.26 -7.54
CA LYS A 82 1.21 -23.58 -8.17
C LYS A 82 0.18 -23.69 -9.29
N GLN A 83 -1.05 -23.23 -9.04
CA GLN A 83 -2.15 -23.28 -10.00
C GLN A 83 -2.28 -21.99 -10.83
N ARG A 84 -1.37 -21.02 -10.64
CA ARG A 84 -1.42 -19.67 -11.23
C ARG A 84 -2.74 -18.94 -11.00
N ILE A 85 -3.33 -19.11 -9.81
CA ILE A 85 -4.58 -18.44 -9.44
C ILE A 85 -4.26 -17.04 -8.92
N ARG A 86 -4.81 -16.01 -9.59
CA ARG A 86 -4.75 -14.59 -9.21
C ARG A 86 -3.35 -14.03 -8.96
N VAL A 87 -2.32 -14.66 -9.52
CA VAL A 87 -0.93 -14.21 -9.36
C VAL A 87 -0.75 -12.87 -10.07
N ASP A 88 -1.24 -12.75 -11.30
CA ASP A 88 -1.12 -11.52 -12.10
C ASP A 88 -1.89 -10.36 -11.48
N ASP A 89 -3.09 -10.63 -10.95
CA ASP A 89 -3.95 -9.63 -10.29
C ASP A 89 -3.21 -8.90 -9.17
N VAL A 90 -2.48 -9.64 -8.32
CA VAL A 90 -1.68 -9.06 -7.23
C VAL A 90 -0.63 -8.08 -7.76
N PHE A 91 0.07 -8.43 -8.84
CA PHE A 91 1.09 -7.56 -9.43
C PHE A 91 0.46 -6.32 -10.09
N TYR A 92 -0.67 -6.48 -10.78
CA TYR A 92 -1.37 -5.34 -11.37
C TYR A 92 -1.93 -4.39 -10.31
N ASP A 93 -2.49 -4.93 -9.23
CA ASP A 93 -3.10 -4.13 -8.16
C ASP A 93 -2.04 -3.35 -7.39
N VAL A 94 -0.87 -3.95 -7.08
CA VAL A 94 0.19 -3.20 -6.37
C VAL A 94 0.73 -2.06 -7.23
N VAL A 95 0.92 -2.30 -8.54
CA VAL A 95 1.37 -1.25 -9.47
C VAL A 95 0.32 -0.13 -9.59
N ARG A 96 -0.97 -0.48 -9.56
CA ARG A 96 -2.06 0.49 -9.57
C ARG A 96 -2.05 1.36 -8.30
N GLU A 97 -1.87 0.75 -7.14
CA GLU A 97 -1.76 1.47 -5.86
C GLU A 97 -0.56 2.42 -5.84
N ILE A 98 0.61 1.97 -6.33
CA ILE A 98 1.80 2.82 -6.46
C ILE A 98 1.50 4.04 -7.34
N ARG A 99 0.91 3.82 -8.52
CA ARG A 99 0.55 4.91 -9.44
C ARG A 99 -0.47 5.88 -8.84
N ARG A 100 -1.45 5.38 -8.08
CA ARG A 100 -2.45 6.24 -7.40
C ARG A 100 -1.75 7.15 -6.39
N MET A 101 -0.92 6.57 -5.53
CA MET A 101 -0.21 7.30 -4.49
C MET A 101 0.80 8.31 -5.06
N ASN A 102 1.46 8.01 -6.19
CA ASN A 102 2.37 8.96 -6.84
C ASN A 102 1.60 10.18 -7.39
N LYS A 103 0.44 9.98 -8.00
CA LYS A 103 -0.42 11.08 -8.48
C LYS A 103 -0.95 11.96 -7.34
N GLU A 104 -1.33 11.37 -6.21
CA GLU A 104 -1.79 12.12 -5.03
C GLU A 104 -0.68 13.01 -4.44
N GLN A 105 0.57 12.54 -4.48
CA GLN A 105 1.73 13.34 -4.06
C GLN A 105 2.02 14.49 -5.01
N GLU A 106 1.93 14.25 -6.33
CA GLU A 106 2.11 15.29 -7.35
C GLU A 106 1.02 16.38 -7.29
N GLY A 107 -0.23 16.02 -6.96
CA GLY A 107 -1.33 16.98 -6.80
C GLY A 107 -1.15 17.93 -5.62
N LYS A 108 -0.75 17.41 -4.45
CA LYS A 108 -0.51 18.23 -3.24
C LYS A 108 0.58 19.28 -3.42
N SER A 109 1.59 19.00 -4.23
CA SER A 109 2.66 19.97 -4.54
C SER A 109 2.19 21.12 -5.43
N LYS A 110 1.13 20.95 -6.21
CA LYS A 110 0.57 22.01 -7.07
C LYS A 110 -0.41 22.90 -6.33
N ASP A 111 -1.27 22.33 -5.49
CA ASP A 111 -2.23 23.09 -4.68
C ASP A 111 -1.53 23.97 -3.62
N ALA A 112 -0.39 23.51 -3.09
CA ALA A 112 0.43 24.28 -2.15
C ALA A 112 1.17 25.46 -2.81
N PHE A 113 1.45 25.39 -4.12
CA PHE A 113 2.07 26.47 -4.88
C PHE A 113 1.03 27.55 -5.26
N ASP A 114 -0.19 27.14 -5.58
CA ASP A 114 -1.31 28.04 -5.94
C ASP A 114 -1.83 28.86 -4.75
N LEU A 115 -1.75 28.34 -3.52
CA LEU A 115 -2.08 29.07 -2.29
C LEU A 115 -1.03 30.11 -1.87
N THR A 116 0.14 30.16 -2.52
CA THR A 116 1.20 31.15 -2.25
C THR A 116 1.27 32.29 -3.25
N GLU A 117 0.48 32.27 -4.33
CA GLU A 117 0.38 33.37 -5.32
C GLU A 117 -0.93 34.19 -5.23
N SER A 118 -1.54 34.28 -4.04
CA SER A 118 -2.65 35.21 -3.79
C SER A 118 -2.46 36.04 -2.52
N ASN A 119 -1.27 36.64 -2.34
CA ASN A 119 -1.09 37.80 -1.47
C ASN A 119 0.20 38.55 -1.82
N GLY A 120 0.10 39.50 -2.75
CA GLY A 120 1.28 40.24 -3.21
C GLY A 120 0.99 41.36 -4.21
N GLY A 121 0.06 42.26 -3.87
CA GLY A 121 0.07 43.68 -4.23
C GLY A 121 -0.02 44.11 -5.70
N ASP A 122 -1.08 44.88 -6.01
CA ASP A 122 -0.84 46.11 -6.76
C ASP A 122 -1.72 47.26 -6.24
N CYS A 123 -1.03 48.33 -5.86
CA CYS A 123 -1.59 49.64 -5.56
C CYS A 123 -1.54 50.44 -6.87
N CYS A 124 -2.68 50.69 -7.53
CA CYS A 124 -2.75 51.84 -8.44
C CYS A 124 -4.18 52.33 -8.69
N GLY A 125 -4.45 53.54 -8.19
CA GLY A 125 -5.25 54.62 -8.80
C GLY A 125 -6.62 54.31 -9.42
N CYS A 126 -7.68 54.74 -8.73
CA CYS A 126 -8.89 55.27 -9.36
C CYS A 126 -9.36 56.51 -8.58
N ILE A 127 -8.88 57.69 -9.00
CA ILE A 127 -9.66 58.92 -8.96
C ILE A 127 -10.52 58.89 -10.23
N LEU A 128 -11.85 58.95 -10.11
CA LEU A 128 -12.67 59.70 -11.04
C LEU A 128 -14.04 60.04 -10.41
N MET A 129 -14.22 61.35 -10.21
CA MET A 129 -15.43 62.18 -9.98
C MET A 129 -16.58 61.64 -9.13
#